data_AF-A0AAD1II15-F1
#
_entry.id   AF-A0AAD1II15-F1
#
_cell.length_a   1.000
_cell.length_b   1.000
_cell.length_c   1.000
_cell.angle_alpha   90.00
_cell.angle_beta   90.00
_cell.angle_gamma   90.00
#
_symmetry.space_group_name_H-M   'P 1'
#
loop_
_entity.id
_entity.type
_entity.pdbx_description
1 polymer ?
#
loop_
_entity_poly.entity_id
_entity_poly.type
_entity_poly.pdbx_seq_one_letter_code
_entity_poly.pdbx_strand_id
1 'polypeptide(L)'
;MGEEVKRGYRSSLRKAQAQETRRAVVDAAARLFIEKGYGATTIDAVADAAGVSRKTVFTSVGGKIDLLTLAVDWAVAGDDADVPLSGRDEILRALAAEDPAEILRGCVRVMAGVNERVGELFRTLEVAAGIDSEAQALLTTVRAQRLADARTVARRLRAVGMLPGRRAYDEAVDLIFLATDPHPYDVLVRQRGWSAARYARWLADSLIEQLGATRAVCPTGLRALKVRCIRSGWRTMQSERFRTLAESEGPYASVYFDDSHDTEDAAAQRDLKWRAVRDELESQNAQRELIEVLENAILDASPAVGRSGRGLVAAADGVLLNEHLIRPIETPVVRVSSLPYLVPVVEHGALHSTYVIVAVDHAGADVEVHRDRKVESATVDGGGHPIHKADSAETPGYGDPQRRTMEAGRKNLRAVAERLATLVDELSPEVIFVVGEVQSRADLMPTLEDRVTERVVELEVGARNSGFSDEDLHHAVDQEFLRRRLAAIEHAAEQFSQAIGQGSGLATQGLGGVCAALRAGAVETLIIGDIGDATVVAGEDLMTVAPNENVLSELGSAPSQTLRADEALPVVAIRTGAALIRTDERITPDDGIAAVLRYALP
;
A
#
# COMPACT_ATOMS: atom_id res chain seq x y z
N MET A 1 -67.88 12.19 7.55
CA MET A 1 -67.37 12.64 6.23
C MET A 1 -66.48 13.84 6.48
N GLY A 2 -65.20 13.80 6.09
CA GLY A 2 -64.23 14.85 6.47
C GLY A 2 -62.81 14.30 6.71
N GLU A 3 -62.32 13.47 5.81
CA GLU A 3 -60.90 13.10 5.74
C GLU A 3 -60.19 14.16 4.90
N GLU A 4 -59.16 14.84 5.41
CA GLU A 4 -58.43 15.85 4.64
C GLU A 4 -56.92 15.56 4.56
N VAL A 5 -56.57 14.76 3.55
CA VAL A 5 -55.19 14.50 3.12
C VAL A 5 -54.58 15.77 2.52
N LYS A 6 -53.83 16.56 3.32
CA LYS A 6 -53.22 17.83 2.83
C LYS A 6 -51.76 18.10 3.22
N ARG A 7 -51.11 17.25 4.02
CA ARG A 7 -49.77 17.55 4.59
C ARG A 7 -48.56 17.03 3.79
N GLY A 8 -48.72 16.03 2.92
CA GLY A 8 -47.64 15.48 2.10
C GLY A 8 -47.30 16.30 0.84
N TYR A 9 -48.33 16.69 0.08
CA TYR A 9 -48.20 17.31 -1.26
C TYR A 9 -47.40 18.63 -1.30
N ARG A 10 -47.46 19.44 -0.23
CA ARG A 10 -46.69 20.69 -0.13
C ARG A 10 -45.19 20.47 0.17
N SER A 11 -44.80 19.28 0.64
CA SER A 11 -43.40 18.96 0.95
C SER A 11 -42.64 18.50 -0.29
N SER A 12 -43.25 17.62 -1.10
CA SER A 12 -42.66 17.17 -2.38
C SER A 12 -42.51 18.31 -3.38
N LEU A 13 -43.52 19.18 -3.53
CA LEU A 13 -43.44 20.36 -4.41
C LEU A 13 -42.32 21.32 -4.00
N ARG A 14 -42.12 21.57 -2.70
CA ARG A 14 -41.02 22.42 -2.21
C ARG A 14 -39.65 21.80 -2.46
N LYS A 15 -39.50 20.47 -2.31
CA LYS A 15 -38.26 19.77 -2.66
C LYS A 15 -37.96 19.84 -4.15
N ALA A 16 -38.97 19.59 -5.00
CA ALA A 16 -38.82 19.68 -6.46
C ALA A 16 -38.43 21.10 -6.89
N GLN A 17 -39.11 22.13 -6.37
CA GLN A 17 -38.79 23.53 -6.66
C GLN A 17 -37.40 23.95 -6.16
N ALA A 18 -36.94 23.43 -5.02
CA ALA A 18 -35.58 23.66 -4.53
C ALA A 18 -34.52 23.00 -5.43
N GLN A 19 -34.78 21.77 -5.91
CA GLN A 19 -33.90 21.07 -6.85
C GLN A 19 -33.84 21.80 -8.21
N GLU A 20 -34.98 22.24 -8.75
CA GLU A 20 -35.07 23.03 -9.98
C GLU A 20 -34.32 24.37 -9.86
N THR A 21 -34.44 25.05 -8.72
CA THR A 21 -33.69 26.26 -8.40
C THR A 21 -32.19 25.99 -8.33
N ARG A 22 -31.78 24.91 -7.66
CA ARG A 22 -30.37 24.48 -7.58
C ARG A 22 -29.83 24.17 -8.97
N ARG A 23 -30.62 23.53 -9.83
CA ARG A 23 -30.25 23.20 -11.21
C ARG A 23 -30.01 24.44 -12.05
N ALA A 24 -30.95 25.38 -12.07
CA ALA A 24 -30.81 26.65 -12.80
C ALA A 24 -29.54 27.44 -12.38
N VAL A 25 -29.19 27.40 -11.09
CA VAL A 25 -28.00 28.04 -10.54
C VAL A 25 -26.70 27.38 -11.01
N VAL A 26 -26.62 26.04 -10.98
CA VAL A 26 -25.42 25.30 -11.42
C VAL A 26 -25.24 25.39 -12.94
N ASP A 27 -26.31 25.24 -13.72
CA ASP A 27 -26.26 25.37 -15.20
C ASP A 27 -25.78 26.76 -15.63
N ALA A 28 -26.26 27.82 -14.95
CA ALA A 28 -25.81 29.19 -15.18
C ALA A 28 -24.33 29.39 -14.81
N ALA A 29 -23.89 28.80 -13.70
CA ALA A 29 -22.49 28.85 -13.26
C ALA A 29 -21.57 28.11 -14.24
N ALA A 30 -21.89 26.87 -14.63
CA ALA A 30 -21.14 26.07 -15.58
C ALA A 30 -20.94 26.81 -16.91
N ARG A 31 -22.02 27.38 -17.47
CA ARG A 31 -21.96 28.20 -18.69
C ARG A 31 -21.03 29.41 -18.52
N LEU A 32 -21.19 30.19 -17.45
CA LEU A 32 -20.37 31.38 -17.22
C LEU A 32 -18.90 31.06 -16.98
N PHE A 33 -18.60 29.97 -16.28
CA PHE A 33 -17.23 29.47 -16.10
C PHE A 33 -16.58 29.12 -17.44
N ILE A 34 -17.30 28.44 -18.34
CA ILE A 34 -16.79 28.11 -19.69
C ILE A 34 -16.63 29.37 -20.56
N GLU A 35 -17.61 30.28 -20.56
CA GLU A 35 -17.60 31.49 -21.40
C GLU A 35 -16.60 32.56 -20.96
N LYS A 36 -16.41 32.75 -19.65
CA LYS A 36 -15.66 33.89 -19.06
C LYS A 36 -14.45 33.46 -18.24
N GLY A 37 -14.26 32.16 -18.03
CA GLY A 37 -13.30 31.60 -17.08
C GLY A 37 -13.77 31.73 -15.63
N TYR A 38 -13.11 30.95 -14.76
CA TYR A 38 -13.40 30.98 -13.32
C TYR A 38 -13.18 32.36 -12.72
N GLY A 39 -12.00 32.97 -12.90
CA GLY A 39 -11.62 34.24 -12.28
C GLY A 39 -12.64 35.36 -12.46
N ALA A 40 -13.08 35.62 -13.71
CA ALA A 40 -14.00 36.72 -14.04
C ALA A 40 -15.48 36.45 -13.70
N THR A 41 -15.84 35.21 -13.34
CA THR A 41 -17.23 34.86 -12.97
C THR A 41 -17.52 35.24 -11.52
N THR A 42 -18.60 35.99 -11.30
CA THR A 42 -19.05 36.43 -9.95
C THR A 42 -20.37 35.76 -9.56
N ILE A 43 -20.61 35.61 -8.25
CA ILE A 43 -21.88 35.07 -7.72
C ILE A 43 -23.08 35.92 -8.17
N ASP A 44 -22.92 37.23 -8.32
CA ASP A 44 -23.99 38.11 -8.81
C ASP A 44 -24.33 37.81 -10.28
N ALA A 45 -23.31 37.64 -11.14
CA ALA A 45 -23.53 37.27 -12.54
C ALA A 45 -24.19 35.88 -12.68
N VAL A 46 -23.87 34.93 -11.79
CA VAL A 46 -24.57 33.63 -11.71
C VAL A 46 -26.02 33.80 -11.26
N ALA A 47 -26.27 34.61 -10.23
CA ALA A 47 -27.61 34.87 -9.71
C ALA A 47 -28.52 35.53 -10.78
N ASP A 48 -28.02 36.56 -11.45
CA ASP A 48 -28.71 37.23 -12.56
C ASP A 48 -28.98 36.26 -13.72
N ALA A 49 -27.99 35.46 -14.12
CA ALA A 49 -28.11 34.48 -15.21
C ALA A 49 -29.06 33.31 -14.90
N ALA A 50 -29.26 32.98 -13.62
CA ALA A 50 -30.20 31.96 -13.14
C ALA A 50 -31.58 32.53 -12.76
N GLY A 51 -31.76 33.86 -12.76
CA GLY A 51 -33.00 34.52 -12.38
C GLY A 51 -33.33 34.45 -10.88
N VAL A 52 -32.32 34.35 -10.01
CA VAL A 52 -32.47 34.19 -8.56
C VAL A 52 -31.75 35.30 -7.78
N SER A 53 -31.98 35.39 -6.47
CA SER A 53 -31.21 36.33 -5.63
C SER A 53 -29.82 35.79 -5.30
N ARG A 54 -28.84 36.68 -5.07
CA ARG A 54 -27.51 36.32 -4.54
C ARG A 54 -27.60 35.43 -3.29
N LYS A 55 -28.54 35.73 -2.38
CA LYS A 55 -28.80 34.91 -1.17
C LYS A 55 -29.26 33.50 -1.54
N THR A 56 -30.10 33.36 -2.56
CA THR A 56 -30.59 32.06 -3.04
C THR A 56 -29.44 31.17 -3.50
N VAL A 57 -28.45 31.71 -4.23
CA VAL A 57 -27.25 30.96 -4.66
C VAL A 57 -26.50 30.39 -3.45
N PHE A 58 -26.15 31.22 -2.47
CA PHE A 58 -25.50 30.76 -1.24
C PHE A 58 -26.31 29.74 -0.44
N THR A 59 -27.64 29.85 -0.40
CA THR A 59 -28.50 28.89 0.33
C THR A 59 -28.81 27.60 -0.44
N SER A 60 -28.53 27.54 -1.74
CA SER A 60 -28.88 26.39 -2.60
C SER A 60 -27.67 25.54 -3.01
N VAL A 61 -26.51 26.18 -3.19
CA VAL A 61 -25.24 25.51 -3.51
C VAL A 61 -24.16 25.88 -2.51
N GLY A 62 -23.86 27.17 -2.36
CA GLY A 62 -22.76 27.65 -1.51
C GLY A 62 -21.99 28.81 -2.15
N GLY A 63 -20.67 28.79 -1.97
CA GLY A 63 -19.72 29.72 -2.55
C GLY A 63 -19.39 29.43 -4.02
N LYS A 64 -18.35 30.13 -4.50
CA LYS A 64 -17.93 30.06 -5.91
C LYS A 64 -17.23 28.74 -6.25
N ILE A 65 -16.46 28.20 -5.32
CA ILE A 65 -15.87 26.86 -5.47
C ILE A 65 -16.94 25.78 -5.44
N ASP A 66 -17.92 25.85 -4.54
CA ASP A 66 -19.03 24.87 -4.45
C ASP A 66 -19.83 24.78 -5.76
N LEU A 67 -20.02 25.92 -6.44
CA LEU A 67 -20.61 25.95 -7.78
C LEU A 67 -19.74 25.26 -8.84
N LEU A 68 -18.41 25.39 -8.76
CA LEU A 68 -17.49 24.74 -9.70
C LEU A 68 -17.41 23.23 -9.45
N THR A 69 -17.28 22.81 -8.18
CA THR A 69 -17.34 21.41 -7.74
C THR A 69 -18.61 20.75 -8.26
N LEU A 70 -19.77 21.31 -7.92
CA LEU A 70 -21.06 20.73 -8.29
C LEU A 70 -21.32 20.72 -9.81
N ALA A 71 -20.83 21.73 -10.53
CA ALA A 71 -20.87 21.74 -11.99
C ALA A 71 -19.99 20.64 -12.61
N VAL A 72 -18.81 20.37 -12.04
CA VAL A 72 -17.93 19.28 -12.49
C VAL A 72 -18.57 17.93 -12.18
N ASP A 73 -19.08 17.72 -10.96
CA ASP A 73 -19.74 16.48 -10.55
C ASP A 73 -20.93 16.14 -11.46
N TRP A 74 -21.79 17.12 -11.75
CA TRP A 74 -22.93 16.93 -12.64
C TRP A 74 -22.53 16.75 -14.11
N ALA A 75 -21.46 17.41 -14.58
CA ALA A 75 -20.94 17.17 -15.93
C ALA A 75 -20.37 15.74 -16.07
N VAL A 76 -19.70 15.23 -15.03
CA VAL A 76 -19.21 13.85 -14.97
C VAL A 76 -20.39 12.87 -14.92
N ALA A 77 -21.31 13.02 -13.97
CA ALA A 77 -22.48 12.15 -13.81
C ALA A 77 -23.42 12.17 -15.02
N GLY A 78 -23.59 13.34 -15.65
CA GLY A 78 -24.53 13.60 -16.75
C GLY A 78 -25.90 14.10 -16.31
N ASP A 79 -26.16 14.19 -15.00
CA ASP A 79 -27.38 14.71 -14.39
C ASP A 79 -27.10 15.21 -12.95
N ASP A 80 -28.16 15.63 -12.25
CA ASP A 80 -28.16 16.11 -10.86
C ASP A 80 -28.58 15.03 -9.84
N ALA A 81 -28.57 13.75 -10.22
CA ALA A 81 -28.93 12.65 -9.33
C ALA A 81 -27.77 12.32 -8.38
N ASP A 82 -28.10 12.02 -7.13
CA ASP A 82 -27.19 11.66 -6.04
C ASP A 82 -26.65 10.21 -6.19
N VAL A 83 -26.03 9.94 -7.35
CA VAL A 83 -25.44 8.65 -7.73
C VAL A 83 -24.12 8.92 -8.45
N PRO A 84 -22.95 8.54 -7.88
CA PRO A 84 -21.65 8.76 -8.49
C PRO A 84 -21.50 7.93 -9.79
N LEU A 85 -20.57 8.32 -10.66
CA LEU A 85 -20.33 7.65 -11.95
C LEU A 85 -20.06 6.14 -11.79
N SER A 86 -19.32 5.76 -10.74
CA SER A 86 -19.02 4.37 -10.38
C SER A 86 -20.25 3.53 -10.04
N GLY A 87 -21.34 4.15 -9.60
CA GLY A 87 -22.62 3.51 -9.30
C GLY A 87 -23.63 3.50 -10.45
N ARG A 88 -23.27 4.00 -11.64
CA ARG A 88 -24.19 4.08 -12.79
C ARG A 88 -24.31 2.74 -13.52
N ASP A 89 -25.53 2.42 -13.95
CA ASP A 89 -25.85 1.16 -14.63
C ASP A 89 -25.00 0.90 -15.89
N GLU A 90 -24.59 1.93 -16.63
CA GLU A 90 -23.65 1.75 -17.77
C GLU A 90 -22.29 1.22 -17.33
N ILE A 91 -21.71 1.77 -16.26
CA ILE A 91 -20.41 1.37 -15.72
C ILE A 91 -20.50 0.00 -15.06
N LEU A 92 -21.53 -0.24 -14.26
CA LEU A 92 -21.76 -1.54 -13.62
C LEU A 92 -21.93 -2.66 -14.65
N ARG A 93 -22.69 -2.43 -15.73
CA ARG A 93 -22.81 -3.40 -16.85
C ARG A 93 -21.50 -3.60 -17.60
N ALA A 94 -20.72 -2.55 -17.84
CA ALA A 94 -19.42 -2.67 -18.50
C ALA A 94 -18.43 -3.50 -17.66
N LEU A 95 -18.35 -3.25 -16.35
CA LEU A 95 -17.47 -3.99 -15.44
C LEU A 95 -17.96 -5.43 -15.21
N ALA A 96 -19.27 -5.71 -15.30
CA ALA A 96 -19.81 -7.05 -15.13
C ALA A 96 -19.50 -8.02 -16.29
N ALA A 97 -19.13 -7.53 -17.48
CA ALA A 97 -18.81 -8.38 -18.63
C ALA A 97 -17.62 -9.32 -18.35
N GLU A 98 -17.62 -10.50 -18.98
CA GLU A 98 -16.56 -11.51 -18.81
C GLU A 98 -15.41 -11.37 -19.83
N ASP A 99 -15.71 -10.92 -21.06
CA ASP A 99 -14.69 -10.61 -22.07
C ASP A 99 -13.94 -9.31 -21.71
N PRO A 100 -12.60 -9.33 -21.51
CA PRO A 100 -11.80 -8.13 -21.29
C PRO A 100 -12.01 -7.05 -22.36
N ALA A 101 -12.25 -7.44 -23.61
CA ALA A 101 -12.49 -6.51 -24.71
C ALA A 101 -13.90 -5.88 -24.65
N GLU A 102 -14.90 -6.56 -24.09
CA GLU A 102 -16.21 -5.98 -23.81
C GLU A 102 -16.15 -5.00 -22.63
N ILE A 103 -15.40 -5.32 -21.58
CA ILE A 103 -15.14 -4.41 -20.45
C ILE A 103 -14.53 -3.10 -20.95
N LEU A 104 -13.42 -3.16 -21.69
CA LEU A 104 -12.75 -1.97 -22.24
C LEU A 104 -13.67 -1.16 -23.16
N ARG A 105 -14.37 -1.80 -24.11
CA ARG A 105 -15.33 -1.12 -25.00
C ARG A 105 -16.51 -0.50 -24.25
N GLY A 106 -16.96 -1.10 -23.16
CA GLY A 106 -18.00 -0.57 -22.29
C GLY A 106 -17.54 0.69 -21.55
N CYS A 107 -16.44 0.58 -20.80
CA CYS A 107 -15.88 1.68 -20.01
C CYS A 107 -15.48 2.87 -20.90
N VAL A 108 -14.80 2.64 -22.03
CA VAL A 108 -14.41 3.71 -22.96
C VAL A 108 -15.61 4.40 -23.60
N ARG A 109 -16.72 3.69 -23.84
CA ARG A 109 -17.95 4.30 -24.37
C ARG A 109 -18.58 5.27 -23.38
N VAL A 110 -18.61 4.92 -22.09
CA VAL A 110 -19.06 5.83 -21.03
C VAL A 110 -18.12 7.02 -20.91
N MET A 111 -16.81 6.76 -20.85
CA MET A 111 -15.78 7.80 -20.70
C MET A 111 -15.79 8.81 -21.86
N ALA A 112 -16.03 8.36 -23.10
CA ALA A 112 -16.19 9.28 -24.24
C ALA A 112 -17.39 10.23 -24.07
N GLY A 113 -18.51 9.75 -23.50
CA GLY A 113 -19.66 10.60 -23.18
C GLY A 113 -19.44 11.53 -21.99
N VAL A 114 -18.61 11.13 -21.03
CA VAL A 114 -18.14 12.00 -19.92
C VAL A 114 -17.25 13.12 -20.47
N ASN A 115 -16.25 12.78 -21.27
CA ASN A 115 -15.30 13.72 -21.87
C ASN A 115 -15.98 14.76 -22.78
N GLU A 116 -17.04 14.37 -23.49
CA GLU A 116 -17.88 15.27 -24.29
C GLU A 116 -18.47 16.42 -23.46
N ARG A 117 -18.98 16.10 -22.26
CA ARG A 117 -19.62 17.04 -21.32
C ARG A 117 -18.61 17.83 -20.48
N VAL A 118 -17.63 17.14 -19.91
CA VAL A 118 -16.73 17.74 -18.90
C VAL A 118 -15.57 18.52 -19.52
N GLY A 119 -15.17 18.26 -20.77
CA GLY A 119 -13.89 18.73 -21.32
C GLY A 119 -13.65 20.25 -21.27
N GLU A 120 -14.67 21.08 -21.50
CA GLU A 120 -14.54 22.54 -21.41
C GLU A 120 -14.51 23.05 -19.96
N LEU A 121 -15.29 22.43 -19.08
CA LEU A 121 -15.31 22.78 -17.66
C LEU A 121 -14.03 22.31 -16.95
N PHE A 122 -13.50 21.15 -17.32
CA PHE A 122 -12.23 20.63 -16.80
C PHE A 122 -11.05 21.53 -17.19
N ARG A 123 -10.99 22.02 -18.44
CA ARG A 123 -10.02 23.07 -18.82
C ARG A 123 -10.15 24.34 -17.98
N THR A 124 -11.38 24.76 -17.69
CA THR A 124 -11.61 25.93 -16.84
C THR A 124 -11.11 25.70 -15.41
N LEU A 125 -11.31 24.50 -14.86
CA LEU A 125 -10.77 24.08 -13.58
C LEU A 125 -9.23 24.07 -13.59
N GLU A 126 -8.59 23.55 -14.64
CA GLU A 126 -7.12 23.55 -14.76
C GLU A 126 -6.52 24.96 -14.83
N VAL A 127 -7.17 25.90 -15.54
CA VAL A 127 -6.76 27.31 -15.54
C VAL A 127 -7.03 27.99 -14.19
N ALA A 128 -8.13 27.65 -13.52
CA ALA A 128 -8.46 28.19 -12.20
C ALA A 128 -7.45 27.74 -11.12
N ALA A 129 -7.06 26.47 -11.14
CA ALA A 129 -6.10 25.87 -10.22
C ALA A 129 -4.73 26.59 -10.21
N GLY A 130 -4.30 27.14 -11.35
CA GLY A 130 -3.07 27.94 -11.43
C GLY A 130 -3.12 29.31 -10.71
N ILE A 131 -4.29 29.76 -10.23
CA ILE A 131 -4.49 31.07 -9.59
C ILE A 131 -5.33 31.04 -8.30
N ASP A 132 -5.92 29.89 -7.95
CA ASP A 132 -6.84 29.73 -6.81
C ASP A 132 -6.59 28.38 -6.12
N SER A 133 -6.31 28.41 -4.82
CA SER A 133 -5.94 27.23 -4.03
C SER A 133 -7.10 26.26 -3.79
N GLU A 134 -8.34 26.75 -3.74
CA GLU A 134 -9.52 25.88 -3.58
C GLU A 134 -9.78 25.13 -4.91
N ALA A 135 -9.59 25.81 -6.04
CA ALA A 135 -9.63 25.18 -7.37
C ALA A 135 -8.47 24.17 -7.58
N GLN A 136 -7.28 24.44 -7.05
CA GLN A 136 -6.15 23.50 -7.07
C GLN A 136 -6.43 22.25 -6.21
N ALA A 137 -7.07 22.40 -5.04
CA ALA A 137 -7.52 21.29 -4.23
C ALA A 137 -8.56 20.44 -4.97
N LEU A 138 -9.58 21.08 -5.56
CA LEU A 138 -10.60 20.40 -6.38
C LEU A 138 -9.99 19.63 -7.57
N LEU A 139 -9.06 20.24 -8.32
CA LEU A 139 -8.37 19.57 -9.42
C LEU A 139 -7.57 18.34 -8.94
N THR A 140 -6.96 18.43 -7.77
CA THR A 140 -6.22 17.31 -7.15
C THR A 140 -7.18 16.17 -6.81
N THR A 141 -8.32 16.45 -6.19
CA THR A 141 -9.38 15.47 -5.90
C THR A 141 -9.91 14.80 -7.17
N VAL A 142 -10.23 15.56 -8.22
CA VAL A 142 -10.76 14.99 -9.48
C VAL A 142 -9.71 14.11 -10.18
N ARG A 143 -8.41 14.49 -10.15
CA ARG A 143 -7.33 13.66 -10.68
C ARG A 143 -7.15 12.36 -9.87
N ALA A 144 -7.24 12.43 -8.54
CA ALA A 144 -7.19 11.25 -7.67
C ALA A 144 -8.38 10.30 -7.93
N GLN A 145 -9.60 10.83 -8.10
CA GLN A 145 -10.78 10.02 -8.43
C GLN A 145 -10.64 9.33 -9.78
N ARG A 146 -10.19 10.05 -10.83
CA ARG A 146 -9.91 9.44 -12.15
C ARG A 146 -8.90 8.29 -12.07
N LEU A 147 -7.88 8.41 -11.23
CA LEU A 147 -6.90 7.35 -11.00
C LEU A 147 -7.52 6.15 -10.24
N ALA A 148 -8.40 6.39 -9.28
CA ALA A 148 -9.14 5.33 -8.57
C ALA A 148 -10.11 4.57 -9.51
N ASP A 149 -10.75 5.28 -10.44
CA ASP A 149 -11.60 4.68 -11.48
C ASP A 149 -10.76 3.84 -12.46
N ALA A 150 -9.61 4.35 -12.92
CA ALA A 150 -8.68 3.61 -13.77
C ALA A 150 -8.17 2.32 -13.10
N ARG A 151 -7.81 2.39 -11.80
CA ARG A 151 -7.47 1.22 -10.97
C ARG A 151 -8.62 0.22 -10.89
N THR A 152 -9.87 0.68 -10.89
CA THR A 152 -11.05 -0.21 -10.84
C THR A 152 -11.24 -0.99 -12.14
N VAL A 153 -11.05 -0.35 -13.30
CA VAL A 153 -11.04 -1.06 -14.59
C VAL A 153 -9.85 -2.03 -14.67
N ALA A 154 -8.64 -1.60 -14.31
CA ALA A 154 -7.44 -2.47 -14.31
C ALA A 154 -7.59 -3.70 -13.38
N ARG A 155 -8.16 -3.51 -12.17
CA ARG A 155 -8.49 -4.62 -11.24
C ARG A 155 -9.44 -5.62 -11.90
N ARG A 156 -10.47 -5.14 -12.61
CA ARG A 156 -11.41 -6.02 -13.31
C ARG A 156 -10.73 -6.79 -14.46
N LEU A 157 -9.91 -6.14 -15.28
CA LEU A 157 -9.15 -6.77 -16.37
C LEU A 157 -8.16 -7.84 -15.87
N ARG A 158 -7.53 -7.60 -14.71
CA ARG A 158 -6.71 -8.61 -14.03
C ARG A 158 -7.55 -9.80 -13.53
N ALA A 159 -8.74 -9.55 -12.98
CA ALA A 159 -9.63 -10.60 -12.48
C ALA A 159 -10.18 -11.52 -13.60
N VAL A 160 -10.35 -11.02 -14.83
CA VAL A 160 -10.69 -11.83 -16.02
C VAL A 160 -9.44 -12.39 -16.75
N GLY A 161 -8.24 -12.23 -16.17
CA GLY A 161 -7.02 -12.88 -16.66
C GLY A 161 -6.32 -12.20 -17.84
N MET A 162 -6.66 -10.94 -18.17
CA MET A 162 -6.01 -10.20 -19.27
C MET A 162 -4.59 -9.72 -18.90
N LEU A 163 -4.34 -9.42 -17.61
CA LEU A 163 -3.11 -8.76 -17.15
C LEU A 163 -2.22 -9.74 -16.36
N PRO A 164 -1.13 -10.30 -16.95
CA PRO A 164 -0.26 -11.23 -16.26
C PRO A 164 0.75 -10.52 -15.36
N GLY A 165 0.55 -10.62 -14.04
CA GLY A 165 1.50 -10.13 -13.03
C GLY A 165 1.40 -8.63 -12.73
N ARG A 166 2.33 -8.13 -11.89
CA ARG A 166 2.28 -6.77 -11.33
C ARG A 166 2.58 -5.69 -12.37
N ARG A 167 3.62 -5.89 -13.20
CA ARG A 167 4.04 -4.93 -14.25
C ARG A 167 2.90 -4.61 -15.22
N ALA A 168 2.25 -5.64 -15.76
CA ALA A 168 1.11 -5.47 -16.67
C ALA A 168 -0.11 -4.82 -15.99
N TYR A 169 -0.25 -4.90 -14.66
CA TYR A 169 -1.30 -4.20 -13.93
C TYR A 169 -0.97 -2.72 -13.71
N ASP A 170 0.23 -2.37 -13.25
CA ASP A 170 0.63 -0.98 -13.05
C ASP A 170 0.61 -0.22 -14.40
N GLU A 171 1.15 -0.81 -15.47
CA GLU A 171 1.13 -0.26 -16.83
C GLU A 171 -0.31 -0.09 -17.38
N ALA A 172 -1.22 -1.02 -17.06
CA ALA A 172 -2.63 -0.88 -17.42
C ALA A 172 -3.33 0.27 -16.68
N VAL A 173 -2.99 0.52 -15.40
CA VAL A 173 -3.53 1.65 -14.64
C VAL A 173 -3.15 2.97 -15.31
N ASP A 174 -1.88 3.12 -15.71
CA ASP A 174 -1.39 4.36 -16.30
C ASP A 174 -1.96 4.59 -17.72
N LEU A 175 -2.01 3.54 -18.56
CA LEU A 175 -2.64 3.61 -19.88
C LEU A 175 -4.13 3.92 -19.81
N ILE A 176 -4.86 3.32 -18.86
CA ILE A 176 -6.29 3.62 -18.65
C ILE A 176 -6.45 5.04 -18.09
N PHE A 177 -5.63 5.48 -17.14
CA PHE A 177 -5.69 6.83 -16.58
C PHE A 177 -5.47 7.89 -17.67
N LEU A 178 -4.46 7.70 -18.53
CA LEU A 178 -4.22 8.53 -19.71
C LEU A 178 -5.41 8.51 -20.68
N ALA A 179 -6.02 7.35 -20.91
CA ALA A 179 -7.22 7.20 -21.75
C ALA A 179 -8.48 7.86 -21.16
N THR A 180 -8.56 8.06 -19.83
CA THR A 180 -9.64 8.84 -19.20
C THR A 180 -9.46 10.36 -19.35
N ASP A 181 -8.39 10.83 -19.98
CA ASP A 181 -8.17 12.27 -20.06
C ASP A 181 -9.12 12.98 -21.05
N PRO A 182 -9.69 14.15 -20.70
CA PRO A 182 -10.51 14.92 -21.62
C PRO A 182 -9.74 15.53 -22.80
N HIS A 183 -8.42 15.75 -22.68
CA HIS A 183 -7.65 16.45 -23.71
C HIS A 183 -7.52 15.67 -25.03
N PRO A 184 -7.20 14.36 -25.05
CA PRO A 184 -7.23 13.54 -26.27
C PRO A 184 -8.60 13.53 -26.97
N TYR A 185 -9.70 13.53 -26.21
CA TYR A 185 -11.05 13.64 -26.78
C TYR A 185 -11.24 14.99 -27.49
N ASP A 186 -10.90 16.10 -26.85
CA ASP A 186 -11.05 17.44 -27.44
C ASP A 186 -10.25 17.58 -28.75
N VAL A 187 -8.98 17.17 -28.73
CA VAL A 187 -8.11 17.22 -29.91
C VAL A 187 -8.70 16.38 -31.04
N LEU A 188 -9.05 15.12 -30.81
CA LEU A 188 -9.51 14.23 -31.88
C LEU A 188 -10.93 14.54 -32.37
N VAL A 189 -11.87 14.82 -31.45
CA VAL A 189 -13.28 15.06 -31.76
C VAL A 189 -13.52 16.50 -32.18
N ARG A 190 -13.21 17.48 -31.31
CA ARG A 190 -13.56 18.90 -31.55
C ARG A 190 -12.62 19.58 -32.54
N GLN A 191 -11.31 19.34 -32.45
CA GLN A 191 -10.32 20.01 -33.32
C GLN A 191 -10.05 19.27 -34.64
N ARG A 192 -10.08 17.92 -34.62
CA ARG A 192 -9.79 17.07 -35.80
C ARG A 192 -11.03 16.42 -36.43
N GLY A 193 -12.23 16.72 -35.92
CA GLY A 193 -13.51 16.38 -36.56
C GLY A 193 -13.86 14.89 -36.53
N TRP A 194 -13.34 14.11 -35.59
CA TRP A 194 -13.80 12.74 -35.38
C TRP A 194 -15.19 12.75 -34.72
N SER A 195 -16.01 11.72 -34.98
CA SER A 195 -17.20 11.49 -34.16
C SER A 195 -16.82 10.85 -32.82
N ALA A 196 -17.57 11.12 -31.76
CA ALA A 196 -17.38 10.50 -30.44
C ALA A 196 -17.37 8.95 -30.53
N ALA A 197 -18.22 8.38 -31.39
CA ALA A 197 -18.25 6.94 -31.65
C ALA A 197 -16.99 6.39 -32.36
N ARG A 198 -16.32 7.20 -33.19
CA ARG A 198 -15.01 6.85 -33.79
C ARG A 198 -13.91 6.91 -32.75
N TYR A 199 -13.88 7.97 -31.93
CA TYR A 199 -12.92 8.12 -30.83
C TYR A 199 -13.02 6.94 -29.84
N ALA A 200 -14.23 6.65 -29.35
CA ALA A 200 -14.46 5.57 -28.38
C ALA A 200 -14.04 4.18 -28.92
N ARG A 201 -14.28 3.92 -30.21
CA ARG A 201 -13.85 2.67 -30.85
C ARG A 201 -12.33 2.59 -30.95
N TRP A 202 -11.69 3.61 -31.52
CA TRP A 202 -10.24 3.66 -31.67
C TRP A 202 -9.50 3.52 -30.34
N LEU A 203 -9.96 4.23 -29.29
CA LEU A 203 -9.34 4.19 -27.96
C LEU A 203 -9.52 2.81 -27.30
N ALA A 204 -10.70 2.21 -27.41
CA ALA A 204 -10.93 0.86 -26.91
C ALA A 204 -10.07 -0.19 -27.63
N ASP A 205 -10.03 -0.14 -28.97
CA ASP A 205 -9.22 -1.07 -29.78
C ASP A 205 -7.72 -0.89 -29.49
N SER A 206 -7.24 0.34 -29.29
CA SER A 206 -5.84 0.65 -28.91
C SER A 206 -5.49 0.07 -27.53
N LEU A 207 -6.36 0.23 -26.53
CA LEU A 207 -6.16 -0.37 -25.20
C LEU A 207 -6.21 -1.89 -25.25
N ILE A 208 -7.09 -2.48 -26.07
CA ILE A 208 -7.16 -3.94 -26.25
C ILE A 208 -5.86 -4.48 -26.86
N GLU A 209 -5.30 -3.79 -27.86
CA GLU A 209 -4.04 -4.17 -28.51
C GLU A 209 -2.86 -4.06 -27.54
N GLN A 210 -2.69 -2.91 -26.87
CA GLN A 210 -1.59 -2.64 -25.94
C GLN A 210 -1.61 -3.58 -24.71
N LEU A 211 -2.79 -3.83 -24.13
CA LEU A 211 -2.92 -4.68 -22.94
C LEU A 211 -3.01 -6.17 -23.28
N GLY A 212 -3.36 -6.53 -24.53
CA GLY A 212 -3.55 -7.91 -24.98
C GLY A 212 -2.30 -8.57 -25.57
N ALA A 213 -1.30 -7.79 -25.99
CA ALA A 213 -0.06 -8.31 -26.59
C ALA A 213 0.86 -9.07 -25.61
N THR A 214 0.60 -9.01 -24.31
CA THR A 214 1.48 -9.49 -23.23
C THR A 214 1.39 -11.01 -23.00
N ARG A 215 1.66 -11.85 -24.01
CA ARG A 215 1.67 -13.32 -23.83
C ARG A 215 2.69 -14.08 -24.71
N ALA A 216 3.73 -14.64 -24.07
CA ALA A 216 4.16 -16.04 -24.22
C ALA A 216 5.37 -16.38 -23.32
N VAL A 217 5.54 -17.70 -23.08
CA VAL A 217 6.61 -18.40 -22.31
C VAL A 217 6.43 -18.32 -20.77
N CYS A 218 6.50 -19.40 -19.98
CA CYS A 218 6.25 -20.84 -20.23
C CYS A 218 5.78 -21.56 -18.94
N PRO A 219 5.23 -22.80 -18.98
CA PRO A 219 4.56 -23.42 -17.82
C PRO A 219 5.33 -24.56 -17.12
N THR A 220 5.33 -24.54 -15.78
CA THR A 220 5.31 -25.70 -14.86
C THR A 220 4.96 -25.19 -13.45
N GLY A 221 4.19 -25.86 -12.59
CA GLY A 221 3.57 -27.19 -12.75
C GLY A 221 3.71 -28.08 -11.52
N LEU A 222 3.45 -27.59 -10.29
CA LEU A 222 3.45 -28.43 -9.07
C LEU A 222 2.41 -27.92 -8.05
N ARG A 223 1.61 -28.84 -7.51
CA ARG A 223 0.65 -28.58 -6.41
C ARG A 223 1.30 -28.93 -5.07
N ALA A 224 1.32 -27.99 -4.13
CA ALA A 224 1.70 -28.25 -2.74
C ALA A 224 0.47 -28.36 -1.82
N LEU A 225 0.52 -29.27 -0.85
CA LEU A 225 -0.57 -29.51 0.11
C LEU A 225 -0.69 -28.37 1.12
N LYS A 226 -1.92 -27.87 1.35
CA LYS A 226 -2.23 -27.02 2.51
C LYS A 226 -2.38 -27.88 3.77
N VAL A 227 -1.34 -27.95 4.60
CA VAL A 227 -1.49 -28.33 6.02
C VAL A 227 -1.91 -27.09 6.80
N ARG A 228 -3.01 -27.20 7.54
CA ARG A 228 -3.69 -26.09 8.21
C ARG A 228 -3.21 -25.96 9.67
N CYS A 229 -2.11 -25.25 9.90
CA CYS A 229 -1.69 -24.83 11.24
C CYS A 229 -2.14 -23.39 11.52
N ILE A 230 -3.25 -23.24 12.23
CA ILE A 230 -3.70 -21.93 12.74
C ILE A 230 -3.06 -21.73 14.12
N ARG A 231 -1.86 -21.14 14.14
CA ARG A 231 -1.25 -20.39 15.27
C ARG A 231 0.08 -19.77 14.79
N SER A 232 0.24 -18.46 14.99
CA SER A 232 1.38 -17.62 14.57
C SER A 232 1.65 -17.49 13.05
N GLY A 233 0.84 -16.70 12.34
CA GLY A 233 1.17 -16.26 10.97
C GLY A 233 2.50 -15.49 10.85
N TRP A 234 2.94 -14.87 11.96
CA TRP A 234 4.22 -14.20 12.12
C TRP A 234 5.44 -15.04 11.74
N ARG A 235 5.45 -16.35 12.09
CA ARG A 235 6.64 -17.22 11.90
C ARG A 235 6.87 -17.57 10.43
N THR A 236 5.81 -17.73 9.65
CA THR A 236 5.90 -18.16 8.24
C THR A 236 6.35 -17.03 7.30
N MET A 237 6.10 -15.77 7.67
CA MET A 237 6.40 -14.62 6.80
C MET A 237 7.90 -14.26 6.74
N GLN A 238 8.71 -14.65 7.74
CA GLN A 238 10.12 -14.26 7.80
C GLN A 238 11.02 -15.00 6.79
N SER A 239 10.76 -16.27 6.49
CA SER A 239 11.58 -17.05 5.54
C SER A 239 11.17 -16.83 4.08
N GLU A 240 9.89 -16.57 3.81
CA GLU A 240 9.38 -16.16 2.48
C GLU A 240 10.12 -14.93 1.93
N ARG A 241 10.34 -13.91 2.77
CA ARG A 241 11.01 -12.64 2.44
C ARG A 241 12.36 -12.82 1.74
N PHE A 242 13.13 -13.81 2.16
CA PHE A 242 14.48 -14.06 1.66
C PHE A 242 14.55 -15.22 0.65
N ARG A 243 13.42 -15.80 0.23
CA ARG A 243 13.43 -16.99 -0.65
C ARG A 243 14.13 -16.72 -1.98
N THR A 244 13.87 -15.58 -2.62
CA THR A 244 14.50 -15.21 -3.90
C THR A 244 16.03 -15.25 -3.82
N LEU A 245 16.61 -14.76 -2.71
CA LEU A 245 18.05 -14.76 -2.43
C LEU A 245 18.63 -16.15 -2.21
N ALA A 246 17.80 -17.12 -1.79
CA ALA A 246 18.21 -18.49 -1.59
C ALA A 246 18.06 -19.35 -2.86
N GLU A 247 17.30 -18.89 -3.85
CA GLU A 247 17.04 -19.54 -5.14
C GLU A 247 17.92 -19.01 -6.29
N SER A 248 18.46 -17.79 -6.17
CA SER A 248 19.43 -17.20 -7.11
C SER A 248 20.82 -17.85 -7.04
N GLU A 249 21.66 -17.56 -8.05
CA GLU A 249 23.08 -17.93 -8.08
C GLU A 249 23.98 -16.68 -7.98
N GLY A 250 25.12 -16.82 -7.30
CA GLY A 250 26.08 -15.73 -7.08
C GLY A 250 27.05 -15.50 -8.26
N PRO A 251 27.99 -14.55 -8.15
CA PRO A 251 28.35 -13.82 -6.93
C PRO A 251 27.33 -12.74 -6.55
N TYR A 252 27.26 -12.49 -5.24
CA TYR A 252 26.42 -11.48 -4.62
C TYR A 252 27.24 -10.29 -4.16
N ALA A 253 26.64 -9.10 -4.20
CA ALA A 253 27.09 -7.94 -3.45
C ALA A 253 26.01 -7.54 -2.45
N SER A 254 26.35 -7.64 -1.16
CA SER A 254 25.54 -7.19 -0.02
C SER A 254 26.08 -5.84 0.48
N VAL A 255 25.24 -4.82 0.48
CA VAL A 255 25.57 -3.44 0.84
C VAL A 255 24.59 -2.92 1.87
N TYR A 256 25.10 -2.46 3.01
CA TYR A 256 24.33 -1.89 4.12
C TYR A 256 24.91 -0.55 4.52
N PHE A 257 24.12 0.52 4.52
CA PHE A 257 24.60 1.88 4.80
C PHE A 257 23.52 2.76 5.44
N ASP A 258 23.92 3.93 5.92
CA ASP A 258 23.04 5.00 6.39
C ASP A 258 22.43 5.78 5.21
N ASP A 259 21.10 5.76 5.08
CA ASP A 259 20.31 6.41 4.02
C ASP A 259 19.40 7.52 4.62
N SER A 260 19.82 8.10 5.76
CA SER A 260 19.09 9.18 6.44
C SER A 260 18.98 10.45 5.60
N HIS A 261 17.81 11.07 5.62
CA HIS A 261 17.50 12.34 4.97
C HIS A 261 16.85 13.31 5.96
N ASP A 262 17.66 13.81 6.88
CA ASP A 262 17.32 14.79 7.92
C ASP A 262 18.01 16.15 7.72
N THR A 263 18.71 16.33 6.59
CA THR A 263 19.46 17.55 6.25
C THR A 263 19.28 17.97 4.78
N GLU A 264 19.43 19.27 4.49
CA GLU A 264 19.35 19.84 3.13
C GLU A 264 20.44 19.29 2.18
N ASP A 265 21.61 18.93 2.71
CA ASP A 265 22.76 18.39 1.95
C ASP A 265 22.69 16.88 1.66
N ALA A 266 21.63 16.17 2.07
CA ALA A 266 21.58 14.71 2.02
C ALA A 266 21.81 14.12 0.61
N ALA A 267 21.39 14.81 -0.46
CA ALA A 267 21.67 14.40 -1.83
C ALA A 267 23.18 14.34 -2.14
N ALA A 268 23.94 15.35 -1.71
CA ALA A 268 25.40 15.38 -1.87
C ALA A 268 26.10 14.36 -0.95
N GLN A 269 25.54 14.09 0.24
CA GLN A 269 26.01 13.01 1.11
C GLN A 269 25.79 11.63 0.48
N ARG A 270 24.67 11.42 -0.22
CA ARG A 270 24.38 10.14 -0.91
C ARG A 270 25.39 9.85 -2.02
N ASP A 271 25.76 10.85 -2.83
CA ASP A 271 26.81 10.70 -3.85
C ASP A 271 28.18 10.34 -3.25
N LEU A 272 28.54 10.94 -2.11
CA LEU A 272 29.77 10.62 -1.39
C LEU A 272 29.74 9.20 -0.79
N LYS A 273 28.63 8.81 -0.17
CA LYS A 273 28.40 7.46 0.35
C LYS A 273 28.48 6.41 -0.76
N TRP A 274 27.87 6.67 -1.92
CA TRP A 274 27.97 5.78 -3.09
C TRP A 274 29.40 5.60 -3.58
N ARG A 275 30.21 6.67 -3.68
CA ARG A 275 31.63 6.55 -4.06
C ARG A 275 32.40 5.64 -3.11
N ALA A 276 32.22 5.80 -1.79
CA ALA A 276 32.87 4.94 -0.81
C ALA A 276 32.43 3.47 -0.90
N VAL A 277 31.15 3.21 -1.14
CA VAL A 277 30.62 1.86 -1.39
C VAL A 277 31.23 1.26 -2.66
N ARG A 278 31.30 2.06 -3.73
CA ARG A 278 31.87 1.65 -5.02
C ARG A 278 33.36 1.32 -4.91
N ASP A 279 34.15 2.16 -4.26
CA ASP A 279 35.58 1.92 -4.06
C ASP A 279 35.82 0.58 -3.34
N GLU A 280 34.96 0.20 -2.39
CA GLU A 280 35.03 -1.07 -1.67
C GLU A 280 34.49 -2.27 -2.47
N LEU A 281 33.48 -2.08 -3.33
CA LEU A 281 33.07 -3.10 -4.30
C LEU A 281 34.19 -3.39 -5.32
N GLU A 282 34.87 -2.35 -5.81
CA GLU A 282 36.02 -2.47 -6.71
C GLU A 282 37.21 -3.13 -6.00
N SER A 283 37.47 -2.82 -4.70
CA SER A 283 38.54 -3.44 -3.90
C SER A 283 38.32 -4.96 -3.69
N GLN A 284 37.06 -5.38 -3.55
CA GLN A 284 36.65 -6.79 -3.42
C GLN A 284 36.49 -7.52 -4.77
N ASN A 285 36.86 -6.89 -5.89
CA ASN A 285 36.77 -7.44 -7.25
C ASN A 285 35.33 -7.74 -7.71
N ALA A 286 34.35 -6.93 -7.31
CA ALA A 286 33.00 -7.01 -7.85
C ALA A 286 32.99 -6.85 -9.38
N GLN A 287 32.11 -7.61 -10.05
CA GLN A 287 31.89 -7.47 -11.49
C GLN A 287 31.28 -6.10 -11.80
N ARG A 288 31.63 -5.55 -12.97
CA ARG A 288 31.20 -4.21 -13.37
C ARG A 288 29.67 -4.11 -13.46
N GLU A 289 29.05 -5.14 -14.00
CA GLU A 289 27.62 -5.29 -14.17
C GLU A 289 26.89 -5.24 -12.81
N LEU A 290 27.48 -5.87 -11.78
CA LEU A 290 26.97 -5.90 -10.41
C LEU A 290 27.09 -4.51 -9.72
N ILE A 291 28.17 -3.78 -9.99
CA ILE A 291 28.34 -2.39 -9.54
C ILE A 291 27.30 -1.49 -10.21
N GLU A 292 27.10 -1.59 -11.52
CA GLU A 292 26.13 -0.79 -12.28
C GLU A 292 24.67 -1.09 -11.83
N VAL A 293 24.34 -2.34 -11.50
CA VAL A 293 23.05 -2.73 -10.89
C VAL A 293 22.81 -2.03 -9.54
N LEU A 294 23.83 -1.98 -8.68
CA LEU A 294 23.74 -1.29 -7.38
C LEU A 294 23.74 0.25 -7.53
N GLU A 295 24.49 0.80 -8.48
CA GLU A 295 24.54 2.23 -8.78
C GLU A 295 23.15 2.77 -9.11
N ASN A 296 22.49 2.16 -10.09
CA ASN A 296 21.13 2.54 -10.49
C ASN A 296 20.14 2.40 -9.32
N ALA A 297 20.22 1.29 -8.56
CA ALA A 297 19.31 1.08 -7.44
C ALA A 297 19.50 2.07 -6.28
N ILE A 298 20.73 2.53 -6.03
CA ILE A 298 21.01 3.53 -4.99
C ILE A 298 20.64 4.94 -5.48
N LEU A 299 20.94 5.28 -6.73
CA LEU A 299 20.75 6.63 -7.28
C LEU A 299 19.31 6.92 -7.76
N ASP A 300 18.60 5.95 -8.33
CA ASP A 300 17.22 6.17 -8.83
C ASP A 300 16.15 6.09 -7.74
N ALA A 301 16.51 5.60 -6.55
CA ALA A 301 15.56 5.48 -5.44
C ALA A 301 15.18 6.84 -4.84
N SER A 302 13.90 7.02 -4.56
CA SER A 302 13.43 8.07 -3.66
C SER A 302 14.04 7.87 -2.26
N PRO A 303 14.59 8.93 -1.64
CA PRO A 303 15.20 8.82 -0.32
C PRO A 303 14.15 8.53 0.78
N ALA A 304 14.60 7.94 1.89
CA ALA A 304 13.78 7.79 3.08
C ALA A 304 13.41 9.17 3.67
N VAL A 305 12.38 9.22 4.52
CA VAL A 305 12.08 10.41 5.33
C VAL A 305 12.71 10.22 6.71
N GLY A 306 13.49 11.19 7.18
CA GLY A 306 14.14 11.13 8.50
C GLY A 306 15.33 10.18 8.56
N ARG A 307 15.61 9.62 9.75
CA ARG A 307 16.79 8.77 10.00
C ARG A 307 16.53 7.30 9.69
N SER A 308 17.20 6.75 8.68
CA SER A 308 16.99 5.37 8.23
C SER A 308 18.28 4.74 7.71
N GLY A 309 18.39 3.42 7.86
CA GLY A 309 19.42 2.64 7.15
C GLY A 309 18.86 2.05 5.86
N ARG A 310 19.73 1.50 5.02
CA ARG A 310 19.31 0.79 3.82
C ARG A 310 20.18 -0.43 3.57
N GLY A 311 19.52 -1.53 3.22
CA GLY A 311 20.16 -2.78 2.81
C GLY A 311 19.82 -3.10 1.37
N LEU A 312 20.83 -3.31 0.53
CA LEU A 312 20.70 -3.89 -0.79
C LEU A 312 21.47 -5.20 -0.87
N VAL A 313 20.90 -6.19 -1.55
CA VAL A 313 21.63 -7.37 -2.00
C VAL A 313 21.31 -7.57 -3.48
N ALA A 314 22.35 -7.66 -4.29
CA ALA A 314 22.26 -7.82 -5.74
C ALA A 314 23.09 -9.02 -6.20
N ALA A 315 22.70 -9.58 -7.35
CA ALA A 315 23.50 -10.49 -8.16
C ALA A 315 23.53 -9.95 -9.61
N ALA A 316 24.16 -10.67 -10.53
CA ALA A 316 24.35 -10.20 -11.91
C ALA A 316 23.04 -10.06 -12.71
N ASP A 317 21.94 -10.68 -12.25
CA ASP A 317 20.60 -10.59 -12.85
C ASP A 317 19.77 -9.40 -12.35
N GLY A 318 20.15 -8.79 -11.22
CA GLY A 318 19.52 -7.59 -10.69
C GLY A 318 19.61 -7.45 -9.17
N VAL A 319 18.83 -6.51 -8.63
CA VAL A 319 18.69 -6.33 -7.19
C VAL A 319 17.63 -7.28 -6.64
N LEU A 320 18.06 -8.17 -5.76
CA LEU A 320 17.26 -9.24 -5.17
C LEU A 320 16.63 -8.81 -3.82
N LEU A 321 17.25 -7.84 -3.15
CA LEU A 321 16.76 -7.21 -1.93
C LEU A 321 17.09 -5.71 -1.94
N ASN A 322 16.14 -4.85 -1.61
CA ASN A 322 16.34 -3.39 -1.48
C ASN A 322 15.35 -2.85 -0.44
N GLU A 323 15.83 -2.61 0.77
CA GLU A 323 14.98 -2.46 1.94
C GLU A 323 15.48 -1.34 2.86
N HIS A 324 14.56 -0.58 3.45
CA HIS A 324 14.92 0.34 4.53
C HIS A 324 15.04 -0.41 5.86
N LEU A 325 15.96 0.09 6.68
CA LEU A 325 16.28 -0.44 7.99
C LEU A 325 15.79 0.55 9.05
N ILE A 326 15.24 0.03 10.15
CA ILE A 326 14.64 0.81 11.24
C ILE A 326 15.66 1.68 12.00
N ARG A 327 16.96 1.54 11.70
CA ARG A 327 18.06 2.35 12.22
C ARG A 327 19.12 2.56 11.14
N PRO A 328 19.80 3.72 11.11
CA PRO A 328 20.94 3.96 10.25
C PRO A 328 22.11 3.04 10.60
N ILE A 329 22.88 2.64 9.58
CA ILE A 329 24.08 1.81 9.72
C ILE A 329 25.29 2.74 9.75
N GLU A 330 25.82 3.00 10.96
CA GLU A 330 26.89 4.01 11.18
C GLU A 330 28.19 3.69 10.42
N THR A 331 28.58 2.41 10.41
CA THR A 331 29.72 1.91 9.63
C THR A 331 29.17 1.10 8.45
N PRO A 332 29.28 1.56 7.20
CA PRO A 332 28.71 0.84 6.06
C PRO A 332 29.39 -0.52 5.90
N VAL A 333 28.59 -1.55 5.63
CA VAL A 333 29.06 -2.91 5.38
C VAL A 333 28.89 -3.22 3.90
N VAL A 334 30.00 -3.48 3.22
CA VAL A 334 30.06 -3.90 1.82
C VAL A 334 30.72 -5.27 1.78
N ARG A 335 30.05 -6.25 1.18
CA ARG A 335 30.57 -7.62 1.09
C ARG A 335 30.22 -8.27 -0.25
N VAL A 336 31.24 -8.72 -0.96
CA VAL A 336 31.14 -9.51 -2.19
C VAL A 336 31.45 -10.97 -1.86
N SER A 337 30.53 -11.89 -2.12
CA SER A 337 30.69 -13.31 -1.77
C SER A 337 29.92 -14.24 -2.73
N SER A 338 30.17 -15.55 -2.66
CA SER A 338 29.39 -16.57 -3.36
C SER A 338 27.98 -16.73 -2.77
N LEU A 339 27.72 -16.22 -1.56
CA LEU A 339 26.43 -16.24 -0.87
C LEU A 339 26.04 -14.83 -0.38
N PRO A 340 24.73 -14.54 -0.25
CA PRO A 340 24.27 -13.25 0.26
C PRO A 340 24.53 -13.15 1.77
N TYR A 341 25.10 -12.04 2.21
CA TYR A 341 25.23 -11.72 3.63
C TYR A 341 23.95 -11.04 4.12
N LEU A 342 23.26 -11.64 5.10
CA LEU A 342 21.90 -11.25 5.52
C LEU A 342 21.79 -10.74 6.97
N VAL A 343 22.86 -10.78 7.77
CA VAL A 343 22.75 -10.47 9.21
C VAL A 343 22.23 -9.05 9.48
N PRO A 344 22.67 -7.97 8.79
CA PRO A 344 22.18 -6.61 9.07
C PRO A 344 20.71 -6.40 8.68
N VAL A 345 20.20 -7.10 7.66
CA VAL A 345 18.76 -7.06 7.33
C VAL A 345 17.93 -7.92 8.28
N VAL A 346 18.46 -9.05 8.75
CA VAL A 346 17.85 -9.81 9.85
C VAL A 346 17.83 -8.97 11.14
N GLU A 347 18.85 -8.16 11.40
CA GLU A 347 19.01 -7.35 12.62
C GLU A 347 18.25 -6.00 12.61
N HIS A 348 18.20 -5.31 11.47
CA HIS A 348 17.64 -3.95 11.37
C HIS A 348 16.58 -3.79 10.26
N GLY A 349 16.32 -4.81 9.45
CA GLY A 349 15.30 -4.73 8.40
C GLY A 349 13.90 -4.56 8.99
N ALA A 350 13.16 -3.55 8.50
CA ALA A 350 11.73 -3.47 8.73
C ALA A 350 11.08 -4.78 8.24
N LEU A 351 10.14 -5.36 9.00
CA LEU A 351 9.36 -6.47 8.48
C LEU A 351 8.46 -5.89 7.37
N HIS A 352 8.67 -6.30 6.12
CA HIS A 352 7.84 -5.91 4.98
C HIS A 352 6.48 -6.63 5.00
N SER A 353 5.80 -6.55 6.13
CA SER A 353 4.39 -6.89 6.20
C SER A 353 3.58 -5.83 5.49
N THR A 354 2.53 -6.28 4.80
CA THR A 354 1.42 -5.38 4.54
C THR A 354 0.86 -4.96 5.89
N TYR A 355 0.84 -3.67 6.18
CA TYR A 355 0.20 -3.11 7.35
C TYR A 355 -0.86 -2.09 6.95
N VAL A 356 -1.75 -1.77 7.88
CA VAL A 356 -2.83 -0.82 7.65
C VAL A 356 -2.78 0.24 8.74
N ILE A 357 -2.91 1.51 8.40
CA ILE A 357 -3.19 2.59 9.35
C ILE A 357 -4.67 2.98 9.18
N VAL A 358 -5.37 3.17 10.28
CA VAL A 358 -6.80 3.48 10.33
C VAL A 358 -6.97 4.72 11.21
N ALA A 359 -7.15 5.89 10.61
CA ALA A 359 -7.45 7.12 11.33
C ALA A 359 -8.97 7.26 11.48
N VAL A 360 -9.49 6.98 12.67
CA VAL A 360 -10.92 6.91 12.97
C VAL A 360 -11.40 8.21 13.61
N ASP A 361 -12.54 8.71 13.15
CA ASP A 361 -13.24 9.84 13.77
C ASP A 361 -14.75 9.55 13.95
N HIS A 362 -15.52 10.59 14.28
CA HIS A 362 -16.97 10.48 14.49
C HIS A 362 -17.78 10.40 13.17
N ALA A 363 -17.14 10.59 12.02
CA ALA A 363 -17.74 10.53 10.69
C ALA A 363 -17.39 9.23 9.94
N GLY A 364 -16.23 8.62 10.18
CA GLY A 364 -15.80 7.38 9.53
C GLY A 364 -14.36 7.00 9.88
N ALA A 365 -13.62 6.52 8.88
CA ALA A 365 -12.17 6.40 8.99
C ALA A 365 -11.45 6.61 7.65
N ASP A 366 -10.26 7.21 7.70
CA ASP A 366 -9.28 7.11 6.63
C ASP A 366 -8.46 5.83 6.81
N VAL A 367 -8.40 4.99 5.78
CA VAL A 367 -7.69 3.71 5.80
C VAL A 367 -6.53 3.75 4.81
N GLU A 368 -5.31 3.61 5.30
CA GLU A 368 -4.09 3.58 4.50
C GLU A 368 -3.48 2.19 4.53
N VAL A 369 -3.38 1.55 3.36
CA VAL A 369 -2.72 0.25 3.20
C VAL A 369 -1.28 0.48 2.76
N HIS A 370 -0.34 0.06 3.59
CA HIS A 370 1.10 0.16 3.35
C HIS A 370 1.64 -1.20 2.91
N ARG A 371 2.13 -1.30 1.66
CA ARG A 371 2.70 -2.52 1.08
C ARG A 371 3.82 -2.18 0.09
N ASP A 372 4.99 -2.80 0.22
CA ASP A 372 6.10 -2.71 -0.75
C ASP A 372 6.44 -1.26 -1.17
N ARG A 373 6.53 -0.34 -0.19
CA ARG A 373 6.67 1.13 -0.36
C ARG A 373 5.50 1.84 -1.09
N LYS A 374 4.37 1.18 -1.35
CA LYS A 374 3.16 1.78 -1.91
C LYS A 374 2.13 2.02 -0.80
N VAL A 375 1.66 3.26 -0.67
CA VAL A 375 0.54 3.63 0.22
C VAL A 375 -0.73 3.74 -0.63
N GLU A 376 -1.74 2.94 -0.32
CA GLU A 376 -3.08 3.06 -0.89
C GLU A 376 -4.04 3.59 0.18
N SER A 377 -4.36 4.89 0.12
CA SER A 377 -5.36 5.51 0.98
C SER A 377 -6.78 5.36 0.42
N ALA A 378 -7.75 5.15 1.31
CA ALA A 378 -9.17 5.12 1.01
C ALA A 378 -9.97 5.60 2.24
N THR A 379 -10.78 6.63 2.08
CA THR A 379 -11.74 7.06 3.10
C THR A 379 -12.95 6.12 3.12
N VAL A 380 -13.41 5.75 4.31
CA VAL A 380 -14.57 4.90 4.55
C VAL A 380 -15.60 5.67 5.35
N ASP A 381 -16.68 6.07 4.69
CA ASP A 381 -17.93 6.49 5.33
C ASP A 381 -19.02 5.44 5.13
N GLY A 382 -19.97 5.37 6.07
CA GLY A 382 -21.10 4.44 5.99
C GLY A 382 -22.30 4.99 5.22
N GLY A 383 -22.13 6.05 4.42
CA GLY A 383 -23.22 6.84 3.85
C GLY A 383 -24.08 7.56 4.90
N GLY A 384 -23.59 7.67 6.14
CA GLY A 384 -24.20 8.48 7.19
C GLY A 384 -23.66 9.91 7.11
N HIS A 385 -24.47 10.83 6.58
CA HIS A 385 -24.12 12.25 6.41
C HIS A 385 -23.57 12.88 7.71
N PRO A 386 -22.63 13.85 7.63
CA PRO A 386 -21.92 14.36 8.81
C PRO A 386 -22.84 15.05 9.81
N ILE A 387 -22.61 14.81 11.10
CA ILE A 387 -23.25 15.56 12.18
C ILE A 387 -22.29 16.60 12.74
N HIS A 388 -22.12 17.70 12.02
CA HIS A 388 -21.70 18.91 12.70
C HIS A 388 -22.81 19.37 13.64
N LYS A 389 -22.42 19.61 14.90
CA LYS A 389 -23.27 20.28 15.89
C LYS A 389 -23.49 21.72 15.44
N ALA A 390 -24.61 21.97 14.78
CA ALA A 390 -25.10 23.33 14.59
C ALA A 390 -25.49 23.90 15.96
N ASP A 391 -24.56 24.62 16.59
CA ASP A 391 -24.91 25.48 17.72
C ASP A 391 -25.95 26.51 17.26
N SER A 392 -26.97 26.73 18.10
CA SER A 392 -28.17 27.55 17.88
C SER A 392 -29.28 26.98 16.95
N ALA A 393 -30.10 26.06 17.51
CA ALA A 393 -31.54 26.02 17.26
C ALA A 393 -32.31 25.16 18.28
N GLU A 394 -32.48 25.64 19.52
CA GLU A 394 -33.54 25.09 20.38
C GLU A 394 -34.91 25.49 19.80
N THR A 395 -35.65 24.51 19.24
CA THR A 395 -37.05 24.69 18.87
C THR A 395 -37.83 23.43 19.26
N PRO A 396 -38.78 23.52 20.21
CA PRO A 396 -39.44 22.34 20.75
C PRO A 396 -40.45 21.77 19.75
N GLY A 397 -40.26 20.54 19.29
CA GLY A 397 -41.27 19.84 18.48
C GLY A 397 -40.79 18.73 17.53
N TYR A 398 -39.48 18.48 17.39
CA TYR A 398 -38.96 17.32 16.64
C TYR A 398 -38.23 16.34 17.57
N GLY A 399 -38.34 15.05 17.25
CA GLY A 399 -37.76 13.97 18.06
C GLY A 399 -36.24 14.08 18.19
N ASP A 400 -35.75 13.63 19.34
CA ASP A 400 -34.39 13.80 19.84
C ASP A 400 -33.28 13.69 18.77
N PRO A 401 -32.64 14.82 18.39
CA PRO A 401 -31.55 14.83 17.42
C PRO A 401 -30.39 13.91 17.79
N GLN A 402 -30.12 13.70 19.08
CA GLN A 402 -29.00 12.88 19.56
C GLN A 402 -29.10 11.43 19.06
N ARG A 403 -30.32 10.87 18.99
CA ARG A 403 -30.50 9.47 18.54
C ARG A 403 -30.08 9.24 17.09
N ARG A 404 -30.41 10.17 16.19
CA ARG A 404 -30.04 10.05 14.76
C ARG A 404 -28.54 10.18 14.54
N THR A 405 -27.90 11.07 15.30
CA THR A 405 -26.44 11.25 15.35
C THR A 405 -25.73 9.96 15.74
N MET A 406 -26.15 9.35 16.85
CA MET A 406 -25.57 8.08 17.33
C MET A 406 -25.83 6.90 16.38
N GLU A 407 -27.01 6.83 15.76
CA GLU A 407 -27.32 5.78 14.78
C GLU A 407 -26.50 5.89 13.50
N ALA A 408 -26.23 7.11 13.01
CA ALA A 408 -25.36 7.36 11.86
C ALA A 408 -23.90 7.03 12.18
N GLY A 409 -23.35 7.52 13.30
CA GLY A 409 -22.00 7.17 13.74
C GLY A 409 -21.80 5.66 13.89
N ARG A 410 -22.76 4.95 14.51
CA ARG A 410 -22.70 3.47 14.63
C ARG A 410 -22.89 2.73 13.31
N LYS A 411 -23.47 3.34 12.28
CA LYS A 411 -23.49 2.80 10.91
C LYS A 411 -22.12 2.97 10.24
N ASN A 412 -21.49 4.12 10.41
CA ASN A 412 -20.19 4.43 9.82
C ASN A 412 -19.09 3.54 10.42
N LEU A 413 -19.06 3.36 11.76
CA LEU A 413 -18.11 2.43 12.41
C LEU A 413 -18.25 0.97 11.94
N ARG A 414 -19.47 0.50 11.62
CA ARG A 414 -19.66 -0.84 11.03
C ARG A 414 -19.09 -0.94 9.62
N ALA A 415 -19.24 0.10 8.79
CA ALA A 415 -18.63 0.13 7.47
C ALA A 415 -17.09 0.09 7.55
N VAL A 416 -16.51 0.77 8.54
CA VAL A 416 -15.07 0.66 8.86
C VAL A 416 -14.71 -0.78 9.25
N ALA A 417 -15.44 -1.39 10.20
CA ALA A 417 -15.21 -2.78 10.62
C ALA A 417 -15.31 -3.79 9.45
N GLU A 418 -16.33 -3.67 8.59
CA GLU A 418 -16.49 -4.51 7.39
C GLU A 418 -15.35 -4.30 6.38
N ARG A 419 -14.86 -3.06 6.20
CA ARG A 419 -13.70 -2.80 5.35
C ARG A 419 -12.41 -3.38 5.91
N LEU A 420 -12.19 -3.32 7.22
CA LEU A 420 -11.03 -3.93 7.87
C LEU A 420 -11.08 -5.46 7.79
N ALA A 421 -12.25 -6.09 7.99
CA ALA A 421 -12.43 -7.52 7.76
C ALA A 421 -12.12 -7.92 6.31
N THR A 422 -12.59 -7.13 5.34
CA THR A 422 -12.28 -7.32 3.92
C THR A 422 -10.78 -7.21 3.63
N LEU A 423 -10.10 -6.20 4.19
CA LEU A 423 -8.64 -6.04 4.04
C LEU A 423 -7.86 -7.19 4.69
N VAL A 424 -8.35 -7.74 5.81
CA VAL A 424 -7.75 -8.94 6.41
C VAL A 424 -7.85 -10.16 5.50
N ASP A 425 -8.99 -10.35 4.82
CA ASP A 425 -9.18 -11.47 3.91
C ASP A 425 -8.45 -11.28 2.56
N GLU A 426 -8.38 -10.04 2.03
CA GLU A 426 -7.72 -9.70 0.77
C GLU A 426 -6.19 -9.68 0.88
N LEU A 427 -5.67 -9.12 1.98
CA LEU A 427 -4.26 -8.74 2.10
C LEU A 427 -3.52 -9.48 3.22
N SER A 428 -4.24 -10.05 4.18
CA SER A 428 -3.69 -10.68 5.40
C SER A 428 -2.60 -9.83 6.07
N PRO A 429 -2.91 -8.57 6.46
CA PRO A 429 -1.95 -7.68 7.07
C PRO A 429 -1.48 -8.24 8.42
N GLU A 430 -0.24 -7.94 8.76
CA GLU A 430 0.40 -8.42 10.00
C GLU A 430 0.01 -7.56 11.22
N VAL A 431 -0.30 -6.28 10.96
CA VAL A 431 -0.76 -5.30 11.95
C VAL A 431 -1.71 -4.29 11.31
N ILE A 432 -2.69 -3.86 12.10
CA ILE A 432 -3.62 -2.78 11.79
C ILE A 432 -3.49 -1.73 12.90
N PHE A 433 -2.83 -0.62 12.60
CA PHE A 433 -2.72 0.51 13.51
C PHE A 433 -4.02 1.31 13.51
N VAL A 434 -4.58 1.57 14.69
CA VAL A 434 -5.79 2.39 14.86
C VAL A 434 -5.42 3.66 15.61
N VAL A 435 -5.68 4.81 15.00
CA VAL A 435 -5.34 6.16 15.50
C VAL A 435 -6.57 7.07 15.48
N GLY A 436 -6.52 8.18 16.22
CA GLY A 436 -7.63 9.12 16.34
C GLY A 436 -8.15 9.28 17.77
N GLU A 437 -9.29 9.95 17.90
CA GLU A 437 -9.86 10.33 19.20
C GLU A 437 -10.15 9.09 20.07
N VAL A 438 -9.84 9.18 21.37
CA VAL A 438 -9.97 8.08 22.34
C VAL A 438 -11.37 7.45 22.32
N GLN A 439 -12.41 8.28 22.18
CA GLN A 439 -13.79 7.80 22.11
C GLN A 439 -14.07 7.04 20.80
N SER A 440 -13.63 7.56 19.66
CA SER A 440 -13.80 6.92 18.34
C SER A 440 -13.12 5.55 18.27
N ARG A 441 -11.93 5.42 18.88
CA ARG A 441 -11.21 4.13 18.99
C ARG A 441 -11.96 3.13 19.89
N ALA A 442 -12.39 3.60 21.07
CA ALA A 442 -13.17 2.80 22.01
C ALA A 442 -14.54 2.35 21.45
N ASP A 443 -15.17 3.16 20.59
CA ASP A 443 -16.43 2.83 19.93
C ASP A 443 -16.23 1.88 18.72
N LEU A 444 -15.08 1.94 18.02
CA LEU A 444 -14.75 1.01 16.93
C LEU A 444 -14.45 -0.40 17.45
N MET A 445 -13.59 -0.54 18.47
CA MET A 445 -13.06 -1.82 18.94
C MET A 445 -14.13 -2.92 19.16
N PRO A 446 -15.27 -2.69 19.86
CA PRO A 446 -16.30 -3.70 20.08
C PRO A 446 -17.14 -4.03 18.83
N THR A 447 -16.90 -3.38 17.69
CA THR A 447 -17.56 -3.70 16.40
C THR A 447 -16.69 -4.56 15.47
N LEU A 448 -15.40 -4.74 15.81
CA LEU A 448 -14.48 -5.57 15.05
C LEU A 448 -14.72 -7.06 15.31
N GLU A 449 -14.52 -7.87 14.28
CA GLU A 449 -14.48 -9.33 14.44
C GLU A 449 -13.18 -9.78 15.12
N ASP A 450 -13.21 -10.87 15.90
CA ASP A 450 -12.04 -11.44 16.59
C ASP A 450 -10.80 -11.54 15.68
N ARG A 451 -10.96 -11.97 14.42
CA ARG A 451 -9.87 -12.12 13.44
C ARG A 451 -9.20 -10.79 13.04
N VAL A 452 -9.91 -9.68 13.18
CA VAL A 452 -9.42 -8.32 12.97
C VAL A 452 -8.80 -7.80 14.28
N THR A 453 -9.52 -7.95 15.40
CA THR A 453 -9.07 -7.52 16.74
C THR A 453 -7.72 -8.12 17.13
N GLU A 454 -7.45 -9.39 16.81
CA GLU A 454 -6.14 -10.05 17.01
C GLU A 454 -4.96 -9.35 16.30
N ARG A 455 -5.22 -8.49 15.31
CA ARG A 455 -4.20 -7.78 14.51
C ARG A 455 -4.13 -6.28 14.82
N VAL A 456 -5.09 -5.75 15.58
CA VAL A 456 -5.17 -4.32 15.85
C VAL A 456 -4.18 -3.90 16.95
N VAL A 457 -3.51 -2.78 16.72
CA VAL A 457 -2.80 -2.02 17.76
C VAL A 457 -3.33 -0.61 17.77
N GLU A 458 -3.80 -0.16 18.92
CA GLU A 458 -4.10 1.25 19.12
C GLU A 458 -2.81 2.03 19.35
N LEU A 459 -2.53 3.05 18.54
CA LEU A 459 -1.46 4.01 18.82
C LEU A 459 -2.06 5.23 19.52
N GLU A 460 -1.38 5.75 20.54
CA GLU A 460 -1.80 6.95 21.27
C GLU A 460 -1.49 8.25 20.50
N VAL A 461 -1.83 8.29 19.21
CA VAL A 461 -1.69 9.42 18.30
C VAL A 461 -3.07 10.03 18.04
N GLY A 462 -3.18 11.36 18.18
CA GLY A 462 -4.46 12.07 18.07
C GLY A 462 -4.97 12.23 16.64
N ALA A 463 -6.14 12.86 16.50
CA ALA A 463 -6.80 13.05 15.21
C ALA A 463 -6.21 14.21 14.38
N ARG A 464 -6.45 14.20 13.06
CA ARG A 464 -5.97 15.24 12.11
C ARG A 464 -6.35 16.68 12.50
N ASN A 465 -7.39 16.87 13.30
CA ASN A 465 -7.85 18.18 13.79
C ASN A 465 -7.25 18.65 15.13
N SER A 466 -6.39 17.85 15.79
CA SER A 466 -5.74 18.22 17.06
C SER A 466 -4.26 18.64 16.93
N GLY A 467 -3.74 18.80 15.71
CA GLY A 467 -2.44 19.41 15.45
C GLY A 467 -1.21 18.48 15.56
N PHE A 468 -1.38 17.17 15.34
CA PHE A 468 -0.26 16.23 15.28
C PHE A 468 0.46 16.25 13.93
N SER A 469 1.76 15.96 13.95
CA SER A 469 2.57 15.85 12.72
C SER A 469 2.50 14.43 12.14
N ASP A 470 2.76 14.31 10.83
CA ASP A 470 2.92 13.01 10.16
C ASP A 470 4.16 12.24 10.70
N GLU A 471 5.16 12.99 11.18
CA GLU A 471 6.38 12.47 11.79
C GLU A 471 6.11 11.73 13.12
N ASP A 472 5.21 12.24 13.97
CA ASP A 472 4.78 11.58 15.22
C ASP A 472 4.11 10.22 14.96
N LEU A 473 3.31 10.13 13.89
CA LEU A 473 2.63 8.90 13.48
C LEU A 473 3.63 7.84 12.99
N HIS A 474 4.56 8.23 12.11
CA HIS A 474 5.62 7.34 11.64
C HIS A 474 6.48 6.85 12.82
N HIS A 475 6.85 7.74 13.74
CA HIS A 475 7.61 7.37 14.94
C HIS A 475 6.89 6.35 15.83
N ALA A 476 5.57 6.50 16.02
CA ALA A 476 4.76 5.56 16.80
C ALA A 476 4.65 4.17 16.11
N VAL A 477 4.53 4.14 14.78
CA VAL A 477 4.54 2.91 13.98
C VAL A 477 5.89 2.18 14.10
N ASP A 478 7.00 2.90 13.95
CA ASP A 478 8.36 2.35 14.08
C ASP A 478 8.64 1.78 15.48
N GLN A 479 8.18 2.47 16.53
CA GLN A 479 8.30 1.98 17.91
C GLN A 479 7.54 0.66 18.13
N GLU A 480 6.35 0.49 17.56
CA GLU A 480 5.59 -0.75 17.71
C GLU A 480 6.19 -1.90 16.89
N PHE A 481 6.69 -1.66 15.68
CA PHE A 481 7.46 -2.67 14.95
C PHE A 481 8.72 -3.10 15.71
N LEU A 482 9.44 -2.17 16.34
CA LEU A 482 10.56 -2.48 17.23
C LEU A 482 10.13 -3.29 18.46
N ARG A 483 9.00 -2.93 19.11
CA ARG A 483 8.46 -3.67 20.26
C ARG A 483 8.12 -5.13 19.89
N ARG A 484 7.40 -5.34 18.79
CA ARG A 484 7.03 -6.68 18.29
C ARG A 484 8.25 -7.52 17.95
N ARG A 485 9.25 -6.92 17.31
CA ARG A 485 10.55 -7.53 17.02
C ARG A 485 11.28 -7.98 18.29
N LEU A 486 11.35 -7.13 19.31
CA LEU A 486 11.96 -7.48 20.60
C LEU A 486 11.22 -8.63 21.30
N ALA A 487 9.89 -8.62 21.29
CA ALA A 487 9.07 -9.70 21.85
C ALA A 487 9.27 -11.05 21.13
N ALA A 488 9.51 -11.04 19.82
CA ALA A 488 9.83 -12.26 19.08
C ALA A 488 11.22 -12.83 19.40
N ILE A 489 12.21 -11.95 19.61
CA ILE A 489 13.55 -12.35 20.09
C ILE A 489 13.45 -12.91 21.51
N GLU A 490 12.72 -12.23 22.40
CA GLU A 490 12.46 -12.68 23.77
C GLU A 490 11.79 -14.05 23.80
N HIS A 491 10.71 -14.25 23.04
CA HIS A 491 10.01 -15.52 23.00
C HIS A 491 10.88 -16.67 22.47
N ALA A 492 11.64 -16.44 21.39
CA ALA A 492 12.58 -17.45 20.90
C ALA A 492 13.70 -17.74 21.91
N ALA A 493 14.12 -16.73 22.67
CA ALA A 493 15.11 -16.86 23.71
C ALA A 493 14.60 -17.69 24.91
N GLU A 494 13.34 -17.49 25.32
CA GLU A 494 12.66 -18.34 26.30
C GLU A 494 12.56 -19.79 25.82
N GLN A 495 12.07 -20.00 24.59
CA GLN A 495 11.93 -21.34 24.00
C GLN A 495 13.28 -22.08 23.96
N PHE A 496 14.35 -21.41 23.53
CA PHE A 496 15.71 -21.96 23.52
C PHE A 496 16.18 -22.31 24.94
N SER A 497 16.13 -21.34 25.86
CA SER A 497 16.65 -21.50 27.23
C SER A 497 15.93 -22.61 27.99
N GLN A 498 14.61 -22.70 27.82
CA GLN A 498 13.80 -23.78 28.39
C GLN A 498 14.16 -25.14 27.78
N ALA A 499 14.28 -25.23 26.45
CA ALA A 499 14.54 -26.48 25.75
C ALA A 499 15.92 -27.07 26.08
N ILE A 500 16.95 -26.21 26.20
CA ILE A 500 18.31 -26.56 26.65
C ILE A 500 18.30 -26.97 28.12
N GLY A 501 17.72 -26.14 29.01
CA GLY A 501 17.69 -26.40 30.45
C GLY A 501 16.93 -27.67 30.86
N GLN A 502 15.97 -28.12 30.04
CA GLN A 502 15.24 -29.37 30.23
C GLN A 502 15.89 -30.59 29.54
N GLY A 503 16.93 -30.41 28.72
CA GLY A 503 17.52 -31.50 27.92
C GLY A 503 16.52 -32.11 26.92
N SER A 504 15.57 -31.31 26.43
CA SER A 504 14.41 -31.77 25.66
C SER A 504 14.69 -32.24 24.23
N GLY A 505 15.90 -31.97 23.72
CA GLY A 505 16.27 -32.16 22.31
C GLY A 505 15.63 -31.15 21.34
N LEU A 506 14.78 -30.23 21.82
CA LEU A 506 14.08 -29.22 21.00
C LEU A 506 14.88 -27.93 20.74
N ALA A 507 16.14 -27.88 21.17
CA ALA A 507 17.07 -26.79 20.88
C ALA A 507 18.50 -27.31 20.76
N THR A 508 19.34 -26.58 20.04
CA THR A 508 20.77 -26.87 19.88
C THR A 508 21.58 -25.59 19.71
N GLN A 509 22.89 -25.65 20.00
CA GLN A 509 23.83 -24.53 19.87
C GLN A 509 25.19 -25.02 19.36
N GLY A 510 26.04 -24.08 18.94
CA GLY A 510 27.31 -24.37 18.31
C GLY A 510 27.17 -24.78 16.85
N LEU A 511 28.23 -24.61 16.07
CA LEU A 511 28.25 -24.88 14.64
C LEU A 511 27.91 -26.35 14.35
N GLY A 512 28.40 -27.29 15.17
CA GLY A 512 28.14 -28.72 14.98
C GLY A 512 26.67 -29.10 15.12
N GLY A 513 26.02 -28.66 16.20
CA GLY A 513 24.61 -28.93 16.47
C GLY A 513 23.68 -28.25 15.47
N VAL A 514 23.95 -26.97 15.18
CA VAL A 514 23.15 -26.19 14.21
C VAL A 514 23.30 -26.73 12.79
N CYS A 515 24.51 -27.07 12.33
CA CYS A 515 24.68 -27.71 11.01
C CYS A 515 23.91 -29.03 10.92
N ALA A 516 23.96 -29.88 11.96
CA ALA A 516 23.22 -31.14 11.97
C ALA A 516 21.70 -30.92 11.89
N ALA A 517 21.18 -29.95 12.65
CA ALA A 517 19.75 -29.61 12.64
C ALA A 517 19.29 -29.02 11.31
N LEU A 518 20.12 -28.19 10.67
CA LEU A 518 19.84 -27.61 9.35
C LEU A 518 19.80 -28.68 8.26
N ARG A 519 20.79 -29.59 8.19
CA ARG A 519 20.78 -30.75 7.27
C ARG A 519 19.53 -31.63 7.48
N ALA A 520 19.09 -31.78 8.73
CA ALA A 520 17.91 -32.57 9.07
C ALA A 520 16.57 -31.86 8.78
N GLY A 521 16.57 -30.59 8.32
CA GLY A 521 15.35 -29.79 8.14
C GLY A 521 14.60 -29.49 9.46
N ALA A 522 15.26 -29.70 10.60
CA ALA A 522 14.66 -29.67 11.92
C ALA A 522 14.52 -28.25 12.50
N VAL A 523 15.26 -27.26 11.98
CA VAL A 523 15.25 -25.89 12.52
C VAL A 523 13.90 -25.21 12.27
N GLU A 524 13.28 -24.72 13.35
CA GLU A 524 12.14 -23.81 13.29
C GLU A 524 12.63 -22.36 13.20
N THR A 525 13.54 -21.98 14.11
CA THR A 525 14.12 -20.64 14.21
C THR A 525 15.63 -20.73 14.38
N LEU A 526 16.39 -20.11 13.48
CA LEU A 526 17.83 -19.91 13.61
C LEU A 526 18.09 -18.63 14.43
N ILE A 527 18.92 -18.75 15.46
CA ILE A 527 19.31 -17.68 16.37
C ILE A 527 20.77 -17.30 16.06
N ILE A 528 20.96 -16.11 15.50
CA ILE A 528 22.25 -15.60 15.02
C ILE A 528 22.87 -14.70 16.10
N GLY A 529 23.97 -15.16 16.69
CA GLY A 529 24.86 -14.41 17.59
C GLY A 529 25.99 -13.71 16.86
N ASP A 530 27.06 -13.42 17.60
CA ASP A 530 28.33 -13.01 17.00
C ASP A 530 29.15 -14.27 16.65
N ILE A 531 29.16 -14.61 15.37
CA ILE A 531 29.84 -15.78 14.81
C ILE A 531 31.30 -15.45 14.44
N GLY A 532 31.69 -14.16 14.45
CA GLY A 532 33.01 -13.71 14.02
C GLY A 532 33.38 -14.20 12.61
N ASP A 533 34.64 -14.62 12.44
CA ASP A 533 35.18 -15.19 11.20
C ASP A 533 35.10 -16.72 11.14
N ALA A 534 34.16 -17.34 11.88
CA ALA A 534 33.98 -18.78 11.82
C ALA A 534 33.49 -19.23 10.43
N THR A 535 33.91 -20.43 10.03
CA THR A 535 33.60 -21.02 8.73
C THR A 535 32.95 -22.39 8.89
N VAL A 536 32.23 -22.79 7.85
CA VAL A 536 31.64 -24.12 7.67
C VAL A 536 32.06 -24.66 6.31
N VAL A 537 31.99 -25.98 6.13
CA VAL A 537 32.23 -26.62 4.83
C VAL A 537 30.92 -27.13 4.24
N ALA A 538 30.83 -27.13 2.92
CA ALA A 538 29.69 -27.71 2.21
C ALA A 538 30.15 -28.74 1.16
N GLY A 539 29.27 -29.71 0.87
CA GLY A 539 29.38 -30.59 -0.29
C GLY A 539 29.02 -29.86 -1.59
N GLU A 540 28.74 -30.61 -2.67
CA GLU A 540 28.27 -30.02 -3.94
C GLU A 540 26.94 -29.26 -3.77
N ASP A 541 26.05 -29.77 -2.91
CA ASP A 541 24.84 -29.06 -2.46
C ASP A 541 25.10 -28.37 -1.11
N LEU A 542 24.76 -27.08 -1.04
CA LEU A 542 24.78 -26.25 0.16
C LEU A 542 23.93 -26.82 1.30
N MET A 543 22.90 -27.62 0.99
CA MET A 543 22.12 -28.36 2.00
C MET A 543 22.97 -29.39 2.78
N THR A 544 24.14 -29.77 2.27
CA THR A 544 25.09 -30.68 2.92
C THR A 544 26.19 -29.88 3.63
N VAL A 545 25.79 -29.04 4.60
CA VAL A 545 26.68 -28.19 5.40
C VAL A 545 27.18 -28.89 6.67
N ALA A 546 28.44 -28.70 7.05
CA ALA A 546 29.07 -29.27 8.24
C ALA A 546 30.06 -28.29 8.90
N PRO A 547 30.35 -28.42 10.22
CA PRO A 547 31.25 -27.50 10.91
C PRO A 547 32.73 -27.62 10.47
N ASN A 548 33.13 -28.75 9.88
CA ASN A 548 34.49 -28.98 9.37
C ASN A 548 34.53 -30.20 8.44
N GLU A 549 35.65 -30.35 7.72
CA GLU A 549 35.87 -31.40 6.71
C GLU A 549 35.76 -32.83 7.26
N ASN A 550 36.13 -33.06 8.52
CA ASN A 550 36.06 -34.39 9.15
C ASN A 550 34.59 -34.84 9.27
N VAL A 551 33.73 -33.98 9.82
CA VAL A 551 32.29 -34.26 9.95
C VAL A 551 31.62 -34.44 8.59
N LEU A 552 32.04 -33.67 7.56
CA LEU A 552 31.52 -33.84 6.21
C LEU A 552 31.94 -35.19 5.59
N SER A 553 33.19 -35.60 5.83
CA SER A 553 33.74 -36.88 5.37
C SER A 553 33.07 -38.08 6.06
N GLU A 554 32.75 -37.96 7.36
CA GLU A 554 31.96 -38.97 8.10
C GLU A 554 30.53 -39.14 7.55
N LEU A 555 29.97 -38.09 6.96
CA LEU A 555 28.68 -38.11 6.24
C LEU A 555 28.82 -38.67 4.80
N GLY A 556 30.01 -39.11 4.40
CA GLY A 556 30.27 -39.68 3.08
C GLY A 556 30.34 -38.66 1.94
N SER A 557 30.51 -37.37 2.25
CA SER A 557 30.61 -36.29 1.26
C SER A 557 32.00 -35.65 1.29
N ALA A 558 32.54 -35.31 0.12
CA ALA A 558 33.78 -34.54 0.02
C ALA A 558 33.51 -33.03 0.20
N PRO A 559 34.40 -32.27 0.87
CA PRO A 559 34.32 -30.82 0.90
C PRO A 559 34.53 -30.24 -0.51
N SER A 560 33.56 -29.48 -1.00
CA SER A 560 33.65 -28.75 -2.26
C SER A 560 34.11 -27.30 -2.05
N GLN A 561 33.70 -26.71 -0.91
CA GLN A 561 33.89 -25.30 -0.60
C GLN A 561 33.88 -25.06 0.92
N THR A 562 34.68 -24.07 1.35
CA THR A 562 34.67 -23.51 2.70
C THR A 562 34.00 -22.14 2.64
N LEU A 563 33.01 -21.93 3.48
CA LEU A 563 32.11 -20.78 3.46
C LEU A 563 32.09 -20.08 4.81
N ARG A 564 31.84 -18.77 4.80
CA ARG A 564 31.57 -18.01 6.02
C ARG A 564 30.29 -18.50 6.70
N ALA A 565 30.35 -18.78 8.00
CA ALA A 565 29.22 -19.32 8.74
C ALA A 565 28.06 -18.32 8.87
N ASP A 566 28.37 -17.02 8.93
CA ASP A 566 27.42 -15.89 8.94
C ASP A 566 26.72 -15.63 7.59
N GLU A 567 27.09 -16.36 6.54
CA GLU A 567 26.41 -16.38 5.23
C GLU A 567 25.72 -17.71 4.96
N ALA A 568 26.44 -18.83 5.11
CA ALA A 568 25.95 -20.15 4.74
C ALA A 568 24.76 -20.61 5.58
N LEU A 569 24.83 -20.44 6.91
CA LEU A 569 23.82 -20.98 7.83
C LEU A 569 22.46 -20.25 7.72
N PRO A 570 22.40 -18.90 7.57
CA PRO A 570 21.18 -18.19 7.21
C PRO A 570 20.56 -18.67 5.88
N VAL A 571 21.36 -18.89 4.83
CA VAL A 571 20.84 -19.35 3.53
C VAL A 571 20.25 -20.76 3.61
N VAL A 572 20.90 -21.71 4.30
CA VAL A 572 20.36 -23.06 4.52
C VAL A 572 19.10 -23.03 5.38
N ALA A 573 19.04 -22.15 6.40
CA ALA A 573 17.83 -21.93 7.19
C ALA A 573 16.66 -21.44 6.32
N ILE A 574 16.89 -20.48 5.41
CA ILE A 574 15.86 -20.01 4.47
C ILE A 574 15.40 -21.14 3.54
N ARG A 575 16.33 -21.93 2.97
CA ARG A 575 16.00 -23.09 2.10
C ARG A 575 15.17 -24.17 2.82
N THR A 576 15.36 -24.35 4.13
CA THR A 576 14.53 -25.24 4.97
C THR A 576 13.24 -24.58 5.48
N GLY A 577 13.02 -23.29 5.20
CA GLY A 577 11.86 -22.51 5.62
C GLY A 577 11.90 -22.03 7.08
N ALA A 578 13.06 -22.11 7.75
CA ALA A 578 13.24 -21.64 9.12
C ALA A 578 13.24 -20.10 9.22
N ALA A 579 12.71 -19.58 10.32
CA ALA A 579 12.79 -18.16 10.65
C ALA A 579 14.23 -17.76 11.05
N LEU A 580 14.59 -16.48 10.86
CA LEU A 580 15.89 -15.93 11.21
C LEU A 580 15.73 -14.83 12.24
N ILE A 581 16.42 -14.94 13.38
CA ILE A 581 16.51 -13.84 14.36
C ILE A 581 17.95 -13.54 14.72
N ARG A 582 18.22 -12.28 15.06
CA ARG A 582 19.44 -11.87 15.74
C ARG A 582 19.22 -11.99 17.25
N THR A 583 20.12 -12.64 17.99
CA THR A 583 20.10 -12.59 19.46
C THR A 583 20.65 -11.27 19.99
N ASP A 584 20.21 -10.91 21.18
CA ASP A 584 20.75 -9.82 21.98
C ASP A 584 21.48 -10.37 23.23
N GLU A 585 21.81 -9.49 24.18
CA GLU A 585 22.53 -9.79 25.42
C GLU A 585 21.89 -10.88 26.29
N ARG A 586 20.63 -11.27 26.04
CA ARG A 586 19.92 -12.30 26.83
C ARG A 586 20.43 -13.72 26.58
N ILE A 587 21.05 -13.99 25.42
CA ILE A 587 21.64 -15.30 25.10
C ILE A 587 23.00 -15.13 24.43
N THR A 588 23.98 -15.86 24.95
CA THR A 588 25.30 -16.06 24.33
C THR A 588 25.43 -17.54 23.95
N PRO A 589 24.99 -17.94 22.74
CA PRO A 589 25.04 -19.34 22.32
C PRO A 589 26.47 -19.76 21.95
N ASP A 590 26.79 -21.05 22.08
CA ASP A 590 28.08 -21.60 21.65
C ASP A 590 28.35 -21.28 20.17
N ASP A 591 29.61 -21.00 19.83
CA ASP A 591 30.07 -20.52 18.51
C ASP A 591 29.29 -19.32 17.94
N GLY A 592 28.55 -18.59 18.78
CA GLY A 592 27.69 -17.51 18.32
C GLY A 592 26.46 -17.96 17.54
N ILE A 593 26.03 -19.23 17.62
CA ILE A 593 24.85 -19.69 16.89
C ILE A 593 24.01 -20.74 17.63
N ALA A 594 22.69 -20.62 17.53
CA ALA A 594 21.73 -21.55 18.11
C ALA A 594 20.52 -21.78 17.21
N ALA A 595 19.72 -22.78 17.54
CA ALA A 595 18.47 -23.09 16.86
C ALA A 595 17.41 -23.65 17.82
N VAL A 596 16.16 -23.22 17.63
CA VAL A 596 14.95 -23.89 18.17
C VAL A 596 14.43 -24.85 17.10
N LEU A 597 14.04 -26.05 17.49
CA LEU A 597 13.74 -27.17 16.58
C LEU A 597 12.26 -27.56 16.56
N ARG A 598 11.75 -27.87 15.36
CA ARG A 598 10.37 -28.33 15.09
C ARG A 598 10.06 -29.68 15.75
N TYR A 599 11.09 -30.49 15.97
CA TYR A 599 11.06 -31.80 16.60
C TYR A 599 12.41 -32.11 17.23
N ALA A 600 12.41 -32.97 18.25
CA ALA A 600 13.63 -33.35 18.94
C ALA A 600 14.55 -34.15 18.02
N LEU A 601 15.85 -33.82 18.03
CA LEU A 601 16.89 -34.65 17.41
C LEU A 601 17.41 -35.67 18.43
N PRO A 602 17.79 -36.89 17.98
CA PRO A 602 18.26 -37.98 18.84
C PRO A 602 19.69 -37.78 19.37
#